data_AF-A0ABD6NVD7-F1
#
_entry.id   AF-A0ABD6NVD7-F1
#
_cell.length_a   1.000
_cell.length_b   1.000
_cell.length_c   1.000
_cell.angle_alpha   90.00
_cell.angle_beta   90.00
_cell.angle_gamma   90.00
#
_symmetry.space_group_name_H-M   'P 1'
#
loop_
_entity.id
_entity.type
_entity.pdbx_description
1 polymer ?
#
loop_
_entity_poly.entity_id
_entity_poly.type
_entity_poly.pdbx_seq_one_letter_code
_entity_poly.pdbx_strand_id
1 'polypeptide(L)'
;MSFVIVLPEPVADAAKSLESLGATIRSAHAAAAAPTTAIAAAAGDEVSAAIATLFAQHGAAYQALSAQAAAFHSGLMQTVNTSAQAYAAAEVTNAATLQTLEQDVLALINTPTSTLLGRPLIGDGADGITTAAGVGTPGGAGGILWGNGGHGGASIADGVAGGAGGPAGLIGTGGAGGMGGLGAAGGAGGTGGLLWGNGGTGGLGGWTGIGGPGGSALFIGDGGTGGQGGTFMYNAVGTILPGGTGGTGGNGGLLWGNGGSGGIGGPYGIGGTGGSAHWFGNGGTGGMGGAFANGGIGGNGGLLIGAGGDGGTGGVVTGIGGQGGIGGQLLGESGAAGANGGPAAVQLTMHGTRPTLQVSVDGGPFVRATVDTGSSALFFAPHDVDLAALGTPIQTGLTYNFGSPGDETVVTYDQYRAAVNFGNGIMTQPTTIGVITSEVHNGTPTTAETLVGVGANTLGSGFTSTAVQQLPGQLANGILVNQPGHYFQFGDNPLPGIAGVTGSPFTNGLIVQVGNTTLQPTTGVVDTGGVNGSVPHNLLPPDLQNIPIGGSLPAGTGIYVGVVDPVTGGYSVLYEQITQGGINGTLVTADVGAGGFFNTGNYPYTLMPIYHSYLPESVGTIIFDAPPT
;
A
#
# COMPACT_ATOMS: atom_id res chain seq x y z
N MET A 1 0.75 40.04 -23.91
CA MET A 1 1.49 40.02 -22.63
C MET A 1 2.28 38.74 -22.59
N SER A 2 3.59 38.79 -22.38
CA SER A 2 4.39 37.57 -22.20
C SER A 2 4.24 37.13 -20.75
N PHE A 3 3.69 35.94 -20.52
CA PHE A 3 3.73 35.31 -19.20
C PHE A 3 5.16 34.83 -18.96
N VAL A 4 5.73 35.22 -17.82
CA VAL A 4 7.00 34.69 -17.32
C VAL A 4 6.63 33.67 -16.25
N ILE A 5 6.98 32.41 -16.47
CA ILE A 5 6.77 31.31 -15.51
C ILE A 5 8.14 31.00 -14.90
N VAL A 6 8.24 31.06 -13.58
CA VAL A 6 9.45 30.70 -12.83
C VAL A 6 9.08 29.64 -11.81
N LEU A 7 9.72 28.48 -11.87
CA LEU A 7 9.58 27.43 -10.86
C LEU A 7 10.68 27.66 -9.79
N PRO A 8 10.34 27.98 -8.53
CA PRO A 8 11.33 28.33 -7.52
C PRO A 8 12.33 27.21 -7.19
N GLU A 9 11.88 25.96 -7.21
CA GLU A 9 12.70 24.79 -6.87
C GLU A 9 13.83 24.54 -7.90
N PRO A 10 13.57 24.45 -9.22
CA PRO A 10 14.63 24.36 -10.23
C PRO A 10 15.64 25.52 -10.21
N VAL A 11 15.20 26.74 -9.87
CA VAL A 11 16.08 27.91 -9.77
C VAL A 11 16.97 27.83 -8.53
N ALA A 12 16.45 27.34 -7.41
CA ALA A 12 17.22 27.11 -6.19
C ALA A 12 18.29 26.02 -6.38
N ASP A 13 17.96 24.93 -7.09
CA ASP A 13 18.91 23.85 -7.37
C ASP A 13 19.99 24.25 -8.39
N ALA A 14 19.63 25.05 -9.40
CA ALA A 14 20.60 25.65 -10.29
C ALA A 14 21.56 26.59 -9.53
N ALA A 15 21.06 27.39 -8.58
CA ALA A 15 21.89 28.26 -7.75
C ALA A 15 22.87 27.48 -6.86
N LYS A 16 22.44 26.38 -6.23
CA LYS A 16 23.31 25.47 -5.45
C LYS A 16 24.40 24.84 -6.32
N SER A 17 24.04 24.38 -7.52
CA SER A 17 24.98 23.77 -8.47
C SER A 17 26.06 24.78 -8.90
N LEU A 18 25.66 26.02 -9.15
CA LEU A 18 26.57 27.12 -9.49
C LEU A 18 27.43 27.55 -8.29
N GLU A 19 26.92 27.51 -7.06
CA GLU A 19 27.70 27.75 -5.85
C GLU A 19 28.79 26.70 -5.65
N SER A 20 28.45 25.41 -5.85
CA SER A 20 29.41 24.29 -5.85
C SER A 20 30.50 24.47 -6.91
N LEU A 21 30.11 24.79 -8.15
CA LEU A 21 31.04 25.08 -9.24
C LEU A 21 31.98 26.25 -8.89
N GLY A 22 31.44 27.32 -8.31
CA GLY A 22 32.21 28.47 -7.86
C GLY A 22 33.23 28.11 -6.76
N ALA A 23 32.88 27.20 -5.85
CA ALA A 23 33.80 26.68 -4.84
C ALA A 23 34.94 25.86 -5.47
N THR A 24 34.62 24.98 -6.43
CA THR A 24 35.61 24.21 -7.19
C THR A 24 36.58 25.13 -7.95
N ILE A 25 36.06 26.16 -8.63
CA ILE A 25 36.86 27.13 -9.37
C ILE A 25 37.80 27.90 -8.43
N ARG A 26 37.29 28.40 -7.28
CA ARG A 26 38.14 29.06 -6.27
C ARG A 26 39.26 28.15 -5.75
N SER A 27 38.95 26.88 -5.48
CA SER A 27 39.94 25.89 -5.05
C SER A 27 41.02 25.67 -6.12
N ALA A 28 40.63 25.56 -7.39
CA ALA A 28 41.56 25.43 -8.50
C ALA A 28 42.47 26.67 -8.67
N HIS A 29 41.92 27.88 -8.58
CA HIS A 29 42.70 29.13 -8.63
C HIS A 29 43.69 29.24 -7.46
N ALA A 30 43.27 28.83 -6.26
CA ALA A 30 44.13 28.81 -5.08
C ALA A 30 45.29 27.82 -5.24
N ALA A 31 45.04 26.61 -5.75
CA ALA A 31 46.07 25.62 -6.04
C ALA A 31 47.06 26.09 -7.12
N ALA A 32 46.59 26.85 -8.11
CA ALA A 32 47.42 27.40 -9.19
C ALA A 32 48.21 28.65 -8.78
N ALA A 33 47.93 29.27 -7.63
CA ALA A 33 48.54 30.53 -7.23
C ALA A 33 50.06 30.40 -7.04
N ALA A 34 50.51 29.54 -6.12
CA ALA A 34 51.93 29.35 -5.82
C ALA A 34 52.80 29.00 -7.06
N PRO A 35 52.45 28.00 -7.90
CA PRO A 35 53.28 27.65 -9.05
C PRO A 35 53.32 28.72 -10.16
N THR A 36 52.37 29.65 -10.21
CA THR A 36 52.32 30.71 -11.23
C THR A 36 52.89 32.05 -10.78
N THR A 37 52.99 32.29 -9.46
CA THR A 37 53.53 33.54 -8.90
C THR A 37 54.94 33.41 -8.32
N ALA A 38 55.41 32.19 -8.05
CA ALA A 38 56.73 31.92 -7.48
C ALA A 38 57.67 31.21 -8.48
N ILE A 39 57.71 31.70 -9.73
CA ILE A 39 58.52 31.13 -10.79
C ILE A 39 60.00 31.46 -10.54
N ALA A 40 60.85 30.45 -10.44
CA ALA A 40 62.29 30.63 -10.32
C ALA A 40 62.91 31.01 -11.67
N ALA A 41 63.95 31.85 -11.65
CA ALA A 41 64.74 32.14 -12.84
C ALA A 41 65.42 30.85 -13.36
N ALA A 42 65.34 30.60 -14.67
CA ALA A 42 65.89 29.38 -15.29
C ALA A 42 67.43 29.32 -15.24
N ALA A 43 68.09 30.48 -15.11
CA ALA A 43 69.53 30.63 -14.92
C ALA A 43 69.82 31.89 -14.08
N GLY A 44 71.06 32.05 -13.61
CA GLY A 44 71.49 33.15 -12.74
C GLY A 44 71.69 34.51 -13.44
N ASP A 45 71.20 34.67 -14.66
CA ASP A 45 71.33 35.89 -15.45
C ASP A 45 70.11 36.82 -15.30
N GLU A 46 70.33 38.11 -15.57
CA GLU A 46 69.33 39.16 -15.41
C GLU A 46 68.13 39.01 -16.36
N VAL A 47 68.31 38.37 -17.53
CA VAL A 47 67.23 38.16 -18.50
C VAL A 47 66.27 37.08 -17.98
N SER A 48 66.80 35.97 -17.48
CA SER A 48 66.02 34.90 -16.83
C SER A 48 65.26 35.41 -15.60
N ALA A 49 65.88 36.29 -14.80
CA ALA A 49 65.23 36.92 -13.64
C ALA A 49 64.10 37.90 -14.05
N ALA A 50 64.31 38.69 -15.11
CA ALA A 50 63.30 39.60 -15.63
C ALA A 50 62.10 38.85 -16.23
N ILE A 51 62.34 37.74 -16.96
CA ILE A 51 61.29 36.88 -17.51
C ILE A 51 60.47 36.22 -16.40
N ALA A 52 61.13 35.66 -15.38
CA ALA A 52 60.46 35.07 -14.22
C ALA A 52 59.59 36.11 -13.48
N THR A 53 60.09 37.34 -13.33
CA THR A 53 59.36 38.45 -12.71
C THR A 53 58.13 38.85 -13.54
N LEU A 54 58.24 38.92 -14.87
CA LEU A 54 57.13 39.23 -15.76
C LEU A 54 56.00 38.19 -15.64
N PHE A 55 56.34 36.89 -15.66
CA PHE A 55 55.36 35.83 -15.51
C PHE A 55 54.73 35.82 -14.10
N ALA A 56 55.51 36.08 -13.05
CA ALA A 56 54.99 36.20 -11.69
C ALA A 56 54.01 37.38 -11.53
N GLN A 57 54.30 38.52 -12.16
CA GLN A 57 53.41 39.68 -12.19
C GLN A 57 52.10 39.37 -12.95
N HIS A 58 52.20 38.65 -14.07
CA HIS A 58 51.01 38.21 -14.82
C HIS A 58 50.16 37.22 -14.00
N GLY A 59 50.79 36.28 -13.30
CA GLY A 59 50.13 35.36 -12.36
C GLY A 59 49.40 36.12 -11.24
N ALA A 60 50.03 37.14 -10.65
CA ALA A 60 49.40 37.98 -9.63
C ALA A 60 48.20 38.78 -10.17
N ALA A 61 48.29 39.32 -11.38
CA ALA A 61 47.18 40.02 -12.04
C ALA A 61 46.00 39.08 -12.33
N TYR A 62 46.28 37.84 -12.78
CA TYR A 62 45.26 36.81 -12.97
C TYR A 62 44.56 36.41 -11.67
N GLN A 63 45.30 36.28 -10.56
CA GLN A 63 44.73 35.99 -9.24
C GLN A 63 43.83 37.13 -8.75
N ALA A 64 44.23 38.39 -8.97
CA ALA A 64 43.40 39.55 -8.64
C ALA A 64 42.08 39.58 -9.45
N LEU A 65 42.13 39.26 -10.74
CA LEU A 65 40.94 39.17 -11.59
C LEU A 65 40.02 37.99 -11.16
N SER A 66 40.62 36.84 -10.82
CA SER A 66 39.89 35.66 -10.35
C SER A 66 39.14 35.93 -9.05
N ALA A 67 39.73 36.73 -8.15
CA ALA A 67 39.07 37.19 -6.92
C ALA A 67 37.87 38.11 -7.21
N GLN A 68 37.97 39.01 -8.20
CA GLN A 68 36.85 39.87 -8.62
C GLN A 68 35.70 39.06 -9.25
N ALA A 69 36.04 38.08 -10.10
CA ALA A 69 35.05 37.17 -10.70
C ALA A 69 34.34 36.32 -9.62
N ALA A 70 35.07 35.86 -8.60
CA ALA A 70 34.49 35.12 -7.48
C ALA A 70 33.51 35.98 -6.66
N ALA A 71 33.83 37.26 -6.41
CA ALA A 71 32.94 38.18 -5.72
C ALA A 71 31.66 38.47 -6.53
N PHE A 72 31.79 38.64 -7.85
CA PHE A 72 30.65 38.79 -8.76
C PHE A 72 29.76 37.55 -8.75
N HIS A 73 30.35 36.35 -8.86
CA HIS A 73 29.61 35.08 -8.83
C HIS A 73 28.81 34.92 -7.55
N SER A 74 29.41 35.21 -6.39
CA SER A 74 28.70 35.18 -5.10
C SER A 74 27.53 36.18 -5.05
N GLY A 75 27.72 37.41 -5.55
CA GLY A 75 26.65 38.41 -5.62
C GLY A 75 25.52 38.02 -6.58
N LEU A 76 25.85 37.39 -7.70
CA LEU A 76 24.87 36.85 -8.65
C LEU A 76 24.02 35.75 -8.00
N MET A 77 24.64 34.79 -7.30
CA MET A 77 23.92 33.70 -6.64
C MET A 77 23.01 34.22 -5.52
N GLN A 78 23.50 35.18 -4.73
CA GLN A 78 22.68 35.84 -3.71
C GLN A 78 21.45 36.52 -4.31
N THR A 79 21.63 37.21 -5.44
CA THR A 79 20.53 37.89 -6.15
C THR A 79 19.52 36.89 -6.73
N VAL A 80 19.99 35.79 -7.33
CA VAL A 80 19.13 34.72 -7.87
C VAL A 80 18.31 34.06 -6.77
N ASN A 81 18.93 33.71 -5.64
CA ASN A 81 18.23 33.09 -4.50
C ASN A 81 17.18 34.03 -3.90
N THR A 82 17.53 35.31 -3.73
CA THR A 82 16.59 36.35 -3.23
C THR A 82 15.41 36.54 -4.19
N SER A 83 15.67 36.51 -5.50
CA SER A 83 14.62 36.62 -6.51
C SER A 83 13.67 35.42 -6.49
N ALA A 84 14.20 34.19 -6.37
CA ALA A 84 13.38 32.96 -6.26
C ALA A 84 12.46 32.97 -5.03
N GLN A 85 12.96 33.45 -3.89
CA GLN A 85 12.15 33.62 -2.67
C GLN A 85 11.07 34.70 -2.82
N ALA A 86 11.38 35.79 -3.52
CA ALA A 86 10.39 36.84 -3.81
C ALA A 86 9.26 36.32 -4.72
N TYR A 87 9.57 35.50 -5.72
CA TYR A 87 8.55 34.83 -6.55
C TYR A 87 7.69 33.87 -5.72
N ALA A 88 8.29 33.03 -4.89
CA ALA A 88 7.54 32.11 -4.02
C ALA A 88 6.62 32.87 -3.03
N ALA A 89 7.09 33.96 -2.43
CA ALA A 89 6.29 34.79 -1.54
C ALA A 89 5.14 35.51 -2.27
N ALA A 90 5.36 35.92 -3.52
CA ALA A 90 4.32 36.51 -4.36
C ALA A 90 3.21 35.49 -4.67
N GLU A 91 3.55 34.24 -5.00
CA GLU A 91 2.57 33.16 -5.23
C GLU A 91 1.72 32.89 -3.98
N VAL A 92 2.35 32.78 -2.80
CA VAL A 92 1.62 32.59 -1.53
C VAL A 92 0.66 33.75 -1.25
N THR A 93 1.10 34.99 -1.47
CA THR A 93 0.28 36.18 -1.24
C THR A 93 -0.88 36.26 -2.22
N ASN A 94 -0.64 35.96 -3.50
CA ASN A 94 -1.66 35.96 -4.55
C ASN A 94 -2.71 34.87 -4.29
N ALA A 95 -2.28 33.66 -3.91
CA ALA A 95 -3.17 32.57 -3.53
C ALA A 95 -4.07 32.94 -2.34
N ALA A 96 -3.49 33.50 -1.27
CA ALA A 96 -4.25 33.94 -0.10
C ALA A 96 -5.26 35.05 -0.46
N THR A 97 -4.86 36.00 -1.31
CA THR A 97 -5.73 37.10 -1.76
C THR A 97 -6.90 36.58 -2.59
N LEU A 98 -6.66 35.64 -3.51
CA LEU A 98 -7.72 35.01 -4.30
C LEU A 98 -8.67 34.18 -3.42
N GLN A 99 -8.15 33.48 -2.42
CA GLN A 99 -8.96 32.73 -1.47
C GLN A 99 -9.86 33.64 -0.61
N THR A 100 -9.34 34.76 -0.10
CA THR A 100 -10.17 35.74 0.62
C THR A 100 -11.23 36.35 -0.28
N LEU A 101 -10.90 36.71 -1.52
CA LEU A 101 -11.87 37.25 -2.47
C LEU A 101 -13.00 36.26 -2.78
N GLU A 102 -12.67 34.98 -2.96
CA GLU A 102 -13.66 33.92 -3.14
C GLU A 102 -14.60 33.83 -1.93
N GLN A 103 -14.04 33.81 -0.71
CA GLN A 103 -14.83 33.75 0.52
C GLN A 103 -15.75 34.97 0.68
N ASP A 104 -15.28 36.18 0.37
CA ASP A 104 -16.08 37.40 0.45
C ASP A 104 -17.24 37.40 -0.56
N VAL A 105 -17.00 36.92 -1.78
CA VAL A 105 -18.04 36.79 -2.81
C VAL A 105 -19.07 35.74 -2.41
N LEU A 106 -18.62 34.58 -1.91
CA LEU A 106 -19.52 33.53 -1.41
C LEU A 106 -20.33 34.02 -0.21
N ALA A 107 -19.70 34.75 0.72
CA ALA A 107 -20.37 35.35 1.86
C ALA A 107 -21.45 36.34 1.42
N LEU A 108 -21.16 37.20 0.43
CA LEU A 108 -22.14 38.14 -0.12
C LEU A 108 -23.37 37.42 -0.72
N ILE A 109 -23.14 36.34 -1.48
CA ILE A 109 -24.21 35.55 -2.10
C ILE A 109 -25.02 34.78 -1.05
N ASN A 110 -24.35 34.21 -0.06
CA ASN A 110 -24.98 33.30 0.91
C ASN A 110 -25.60 34.01 2.11
N THR A 111 -25.14 35.21 2.49
CA THR A 111 -25.62 35.92 3.68
C THR A 111 -27.16 36.00 3.74
N PRO A 112 -27.88 36.43 2.68
CA PRO A 112 -29.33 36.54 2.74
C PRO A 112 -30.04 35.23 3.08
N THR A 113 -29.65 34.11 2.45
CA THR A 113 -30.27 32.80 2.70
C THR A 113 -29.80 32.16 3.98
N SER A 114 -28.53 32.35 4.36
CA SER A 114 -28.01 31.87 5.64
C SER A 114 -28.73 32.54 6.81
N THR A 115 -29.03 33.84 6.72
CA THR A 115 -29.82 34.55 7.74
C THR A 115 -31.29 34.12 7.74
N LEU A 116 -31.92 33.97 6.57
CA LEU A 116 -33.36 33.72 6.48
C LEU A 116 -33.74 32.24 6.67
N LEU A 117 -32.91 31.33 6.19
CA LEU A 117 -33.21 29.89 6.07
C LEU A 117 -32.21 29.01 6.83
N GLY A 118 -31.21 29.61 7.48
CA GLY A 118 -30.15 28.87 8.20
C GLY A 118 -29.25 28.05 7.29
N ARG A 119 -29.26 28.32 5.98
CA ARG A 119 -28.61 27.49 4.97
C ARG A 119 -28.11 28.35 3.79
N PRO A 120 -26.88 28.13 3.31
CA PRO A 120 -26.34 28.90 2.19
C PRO A 120 -27.13 28.64 0.90
N LEU A 121 -27.09 29.59 -0.02
CA LEU A 121 -27.70 29.45 -1.34
C LEU A 121 -26.84 28.54 -2.21
N ILE A 122 -25.53 28.71 -2.13
CA ILE A 122 -24.51 27.94 -2.83
C ILE A 122 -23.38 27.51 -1.87
N GLY A 123 -22.80 26.34 -2.11
CA GLY A 123 -21.66 25.83 -1.35
C GLY A 123 -21.96 24.48 -0.70
N ASP A 124 -20.92 23.72 -0.43
CA ASP A 124 -21.06 22.38 0.11
C ASP A 124 -21.42 22.38 1.59
N GLY A 125 -22.03 21.29 2.04
CA GLY A 125 -22.34 21.07 3.44
C GLY A 125 -21.07 20.86 4.25
N ALA A 126 -21.06 21.32 5.49
CA ALA A 126 -19.93 21.09 6.39
C ALA A 126 -19.78 19.59 6.68
N ASP A 127 -18.56 19.07 6.58
CA ASP A 127 -18.28 17.69 6.99
C ASP A 127 -18.52 17.50 8.48
N GLY A 128 -19.04 16.33 8.82
CA GLY A 128 -19.12 15.86 10.19
C GLY A 128 -17.73 15.56 10.74
N ILE A 129 -17.60 15.64 12.05
CA ILE A 129 -16.35 15.41 12.76
C ILE A 129 -16.48 14.22 13.70
N THR A 130 -15.37 13.59 14.05
CA THR A 130 -15.29 12.73 15.23
C THR A 130 -15.14 13.63 16.46
N THR A 131 -16.14 13.62 17.32
CA THR A 131 -16.09 14.39 18.59
C THR A 131 -15.02 13.83 19.54
N ALA A 132 -14.67 14.58 20.58
CA ALA A 132 -13.77 14.11 21.62
C ALA A 132 -14.27 12.84 22.36
N ALA A 133 -15.57 12.55 22.28
CA ALA A 133 -16.17 11.32 22.80
C ALA A 133 -16.09 10.14 21.82
N GLY A 134 -15.42 10.30 20.67
CA GLY A 134 -15.32 9.28 19.62
C GLY A 134 -16.60 9.10 18.80
N VAL A 135 -17.56 10.03 18.88
CA VAL A 135 -18.82 9.97 18.13
C VAL A 135 -18.70 10.76 16.84
N GLY A 136 -18.98 10.14 15.70
CA GLY A 136 -19.07 10.79 14.40
C GLY A 136 -20.36 11.59 14.24
N THR A 137 -20.25 12.89 13.94
CA THR A 137 -21.43 13.74 13.71
C THR A 137 -21.95 13.60 12.28
N PRO A 138 -23.25 13.84 12.01
CA PRO A 138 -23.75 13.92 10.65
C PRO A 138 -23.09 15.05 9.85
N GLY A 139 -22.99 14.87 8.54
CA GLY A 139 -22.63 15.91 7.60
C GLY A 139 -23.76 16.91 7.40
N GLY A 140 -23.40 18.17 7.19
CA GLY A 140 -24.32 19.28 6.92
C GLY A 140 -24.96 19.18 5.53
N ALA A 141 -26.12 19.81 5.37
CA ALA A 141 -26.77 19.91 4.06
C ALA A 141 -26.00 20.89 3.14
N GLY A 142 -25.89 20.53 1.85
CA GLY A 142 -25.38 21.44 0.82
C GLY A 142 -26.27 22.65 0.61
N GLY A 143 -25.78 23.67 -0.09
CA GLY A 143 -26.51 24.89 -0.41
C GLY A 143 -27.83 24.64 -1.11
N ILE A 144 -28.79 25.56 -1.01
CA ILE A 144 -30.16 25.35 -1.50
C ILE A 144 -30.20 25.12 -3.01
N LEU A 145 -29.43 25.89 -3.80
CA LEU A 145 -29.41 25.76 -5.27
C LEU A 145 -28.28 24.86 -5.75
N TRP A 146 -27.09 25.05 -5.20
CA TRP A 146 -25.90 24.29 -5.60
C TRP A 146 -25.08 23.93 -4.38
N GLY A 147 -24.78 22.65 -4.21
CA GLY A 147 -23.91 22.20 -3.14
C GLY A 147 -24.06 20.73 -2.86
N ASN A 148 -22.93 20.08 -2.68
CA ASN A 148 -22.86 18.70 -2.21
C ASN A 148 -23.20 18.66 -0.73
N GLY A 149 -23.70 17.53 -0.25
CA GLY A 149 -23.82 17.29 1.18
C GLY A 149 -22.45 17.01 1.80
N GLY A 150 -22.25 17.43 3.06
CA GLY A 150 -21.02 17.13 3.79
C GLY A 150 -20.89 15.65 4.12
N HIS A 151 -19.67 15.15 4.21
CA HIS A 151 -19.38 13.79 4.65
C HIS A 151 -19.78 13.60 6.12
N GLY A 152 -20.23 12.41 6.49
CA GLY A 152 -20.47 12.04 7.88
C GLY A 152 -19.16 11.75 8.62
N GLY A 153 -19.06 12.17 9.87
CA GLY A 153 -17.90 11.88 10.71
C GLY A 153 -17.80 10.41 11.09
N ALA A 154 -16.57 9.90 11.26
CA ALA A 154 -16.33 8.54 11.72
C ALA A 154 -16.60 8.41 13.23
N SER A 155 -17.22 7.31 13.64
CA SER A 155 -17.37 6.92 15.04
C SER A 155 -16.29 5.89 15.39
N ILE A 156 -15.55 6.15 16.46
CA ILE A 156 -14.59 5.22 17.09
C ILE A 156 -15.10 4.71 18.45
N ALA A 157 -16.20 5.27 18.96
CA ALA A 157 -16.85 4.83 20.18
C ALA A 157 -17.67 3.55 19.95
N ASP A 158 -17.49 2.57 20.84
CA ASP A 158 -18.20 1.29 20.79
C ASP A 158 -19.73 1.48 20.75
N GLY A 159 -20.39 0.74 19.85
CA GLY A 159 -21.84 0.73 19.70
C GLY A 159 -22.43 1.99 19.04
N VAL A 160 -21.61 2.95 18.63
CA VAL A 160 -22.08 4.20 18.01
C VAL A 160 -21.98 4.14 16.49
N ALA A 161 -23.11 4.32 15.81
CA ALA A 161 -23.14 4.34 14.35
C ALA A 161 -22.32 5.51 13.78
N GLY A 162 -21.85 5.36 12.54
CA GLY A 162 -21.17 6.44 11.83
C GLY A 162 -22.12 7.61 11.54
N GLY A 163 -21.55 8.81 11.44
CA GLY A 163 -22.32 10.00 11.06
C GLY A 163 -22.96 9.81 9.70
N ALA A 164 -24.24 10.16 9.54
CA ALA A 164 -24.87 10.14 8.22
C ALA A 164 -24.26 11.23 7.31
N GLY A 165 -24.14 10.94 6.03
CA GLY A 165 -23.80 11.93 5.02
C GLY A 165 -24.93 12.96 4.86
N GLY A 166 -24.55 14.21 4.65
CA GLY A 166 -25.50 15.31 4.46
C GLY A 166 -26.24 15.21 3.12
N PRO A 167 -27.49 15.70 3.03
CA PRO A 167 -28.19 15.79 1.76
C PRO A 167 -27.65 16.96 0.90
N ALA A 168 -27.74 16.82 -0.41
CA ALA A 168 -27.42 17.91 -1.34
C ALA A 168 -28.53 18.96 -1.47
N GLY A 169 -28.27 19.98 -2.29
CA GLY A 169 -29.19 21.04 -2.69
C GLY A 169 -30.21 20.65 -3.76
N LEU A 170 -30.56 21.63 -4.60
CA LEU A 170 -31.26 21.38 -5.87
C LEU A 170 -30.35 20.64 -6.85
N ILE A 171 -29.09 21.07 -6.94
CA ILE A 171 -28.01 20.43 -7.69
C ILE A 171 -26.86 20.09 -6.75
N GLY A 172 -26.38 18.84 -6.77
CA GLY A 172 -25.23 18.39 -5.99
C GLY A 172 -25.33 16.93 -5.56
N THR A 173 -24.20 16.34 -5.19
CA THR A 173 -24.15 14.94 -4.72
C THR A 173 -24.33 14.86 -3.20
N GLY A 174 -25.02 13.82 -2.72
CA GLY A 174 -25.11 13.57 -1.29
C GLY A 174 -23.74 13.25 -0.69
N GLY A 175 -23.52 13.61 0.57
CA GLY A 175 -22.27 13.34 1.28
C GLY A 175 -22.11 11.85 1.60
N ALA A 176 -20.88 11.37 1.72
CA ALA A 176 -20.63 9.99 2.15
C ALA A 176 -21.02 9.80 3.63
N GLY A 177 -21.46 8.60 4.02
CA GLY A 177 -21.60 8.23 5.42
C GLY A 177 -20.26 7.96 6.10
N GLY A 178 -20.16 8.25 7.39
CA GLY A 178 -18.97 7.97 8.20
C GLY A 178 -18.88 6.51 8.65
N MET A 179 -17.70 6.06 9.03
CA MET A 179 -17.48 4.72 9.60
C MET A 179 -18.20 4.56 10.96
N GLY A 180 -18.75 3.37 11.24
CA GLY A 180 -19.30 3.01 12.54
C GLY A 180 -18.24 2.60 13.56
N GLY A 181 -18.50 2.82 14.85
CA GLY A 181 -17.67 2.27 15.92
C GLY A 181 -17.86 0.76 16.08
N LEU A 182 -17.07 0.13 16.95
CA LEU A 182 -17.14 -1.32 17.19
C LEU A 182 -18.58 -1.80 17.43
N GLY A 183 -19.04 -2.79 16.66
CA GLY A 183 -20.38 -3.36 16.74
C GLY A 183 -21.50 -2.50 16.15
N ALA A 184 -21.18 -1.36 15.56
CA ALA A 184 -22.17 -0.40 15.06
C ALA A 184 -22.14 -0.23 13.55
N ALA A 185 -23.29 0.17 13.01
CA ALA A 185 -23.45 0.37 11.58
C ALA A 185 -22.65 1.57 11.05
N GLY A 186 -22.22 1.50 9.80
CA GLY A 186 -21.78 2.68 9.07
C GLY A 186 -22.90 3.69 8.88
N GLY A 187 -22.55 4.96 8.75
CA GLY A 187 -23.48 6.04 8.47
C GLY A 187 -24.13 5.86 7.10
N ALA A 188 -25.40 6.26 6.96
CA ALA A 188 -26.05 6.28 5.65
C ALA A 188 -25.42 7.35 4.75
N GLY A 189 -25.33 7.08 3.45
CA GLY A 189 -25.01 8.10 2.46
C GLY A 189 -26.13 9.14 2.33
N GLY A 190 -25.76 10.38 2.07
CA GLY A 190 -26.67 11.50 1.90
C GLY A 190 -27.49 11.41 0.62
N THR A 191 -28.67 12.03 0.59
CA THR A 191 -29.48 12.09 -0.62
C THR A 191 -28.88 13.04 -1.66
N GLY A 192 -28.98 12.67 -2.94
CA GLY A 192 -28.57 13.51 -4.05
C GLY A 192 -29.51 14.70 -4.27
N GLY A 193 -29.11 15.62 -5.15
CA GLY A 193 -29.85 16.85 -5.39
C GLY A 193 -31.28 16.63 -5.86
N LEU A 194 -32.19 17.53 -5.48
CA LEU A 194 -33.62 17.43 -5.82
C LEU A 194 -33.87 17.33 -7.33
N LEU A 195 -33.12 18.08 -8.14
CA LEU A 195 -33.22 18.08 -9.59
C LEU A 195 -32.13 17.22 -10.23
N TRP A 196 -30.89 17.41 -9.79
CA TRP A 196 -29.75 16.63 -10.30
C TRP A 196 -28.72 16.39 -9.20
N GLY A 197 -28.45 15.11 -8.95
CA GLY A 197 -27.22 14.69 -8.32
C GLY A 197 -27.31 13.29 -7.77
N ASN A 198 -26.14 12.67 -7.61
CA ASN A 198 -26.04 11.30 -7.15
C ASN A 198 -26.22 11.24 -5.64
N GLY A 199 -26.71 10.10 -5.14
CA GLY A 199 -26.65 9.81 -3.71
C GLY A 199 -25.21 9.58 -3.23
N GLY A 200 -24.94 9.88 -1.96
CA GLY A 200 -23.65 9.64 -1.33
C GLY A 200 -23.44 8.16 -1.01
N THR A 201 -22.18 7.74 -0.91
CA THR A 201 -21.84 6.37 -0.53
C THR A 201 -22.15 6.11 0.94
N GLY A 202 -22.55 4.89 1.29
CA GLY A 202 -22.69 4.47 2.68
C GLY A 202 -21.33 4.31 3.36
N GLY A 203 -21.30 4.56 4.67
CA GLY A 203 -20.09 4.42 5.49
C GLY A 203 -19.77 2.96 5.81
N LEU A 204 -18.51 2.70 6.12
CA LEU A 204 -18.05 1.38 6.57
C LEU A 204 -18.71 1.00 7.90
N GLY A 205 -19.13 -0.25 8.05
CA GLY A 205 -19.49 -0.79 9.35
C GLY A 205 -18.26 -0.84 10.26
N GLY A 206 -18.42 -0.49 11.53
CA GLY A 206 -17.37 -0.80 12.49
C GLY A 206 -17.19 -2.30 12.61
N TRP A 207 -16.12 -2.80 13.23
CA TRP A 207 -15.92 -4.24 13.34
C TRP A 207 -17.17 -4.93 13.89
N THR A 208 -17.60 -6.02 13.26
CA THR A 208 -18.87 -6.77 13.48
C THR A 208 -20.16 -6.02 13.11
N GLY A 209 -20.08 -4.72 12.80
CA GLY A 209 -21.17 -3.86 12.41
C GLY A 209 -21.44 -3.85 10.91
N ILE A 210 -22.69 -3.61 10.53
CA ILE A 210 -23.14 -3.60 9.13
C ILE A 210 -22.66 -2.34 8.38
N GLY A 211 -22.46 -2.45 7.07
CA GLY A 211 -22.21 -1.29 6.23
C GLY A 211 -23.43 -0.36 6.16
N GLY A 212 -23.17 0.95 6.09
CA GLY A 212 -24.22 1.95 5.92
C GLY A 212 -24.87 1.86 4.54
N PRO A 213 -26.18 2.14 4.40
CA PRO A 213 -26.82 2.16 3.09
C PRO A 213 -26.31 3.35 2.27
N GLY A 214 -26.24 3.19 0.95
CA GLY A 214 -26.01 4.29 0.01
C GLY A 214 -27.21 5.23 -0.06
N GLY A 215 -26.94 6.51 -0.26
CA GLY A 215 -27.95 7.53 -0.44
C GLY A 215 -28.68 7.39 -1.77
N SER A 216 -29.95 7.76 -1.82
CA SER A 216 -30.71 7.75 -3.08
C SER A 216 -30.56 9.08 -3.83
N ALA A 217 -30.60 9.03 -5.16
CA ALA A 217 -30.88 10.20 -5.99
C ALA A 217 -32.40 10.45 -6.05
N LEU A 218 -32.80 11.68 -6.36
CA LEU A 218 -34.21 12.08 -6.32
C LEU A 218 -34.86 12.16 -7.71
N PHE A 219 -34.39 13.04 -8.58
CA PHE A 219 -34.98 13.19 -9.93
C PHE A 219 -34.07 12.68 -11.04
N ILE A 220 -32.88 13.26 -11.17
CA ILE A 220 -31.82 12.79 -12.07
C ILE A 220 -30.56 12.52 -11.24
N GLY A 221 -29.96 11.35 -11.40
CA GLY A 221 -28.71 10.98 -10.74
C GLY A 221 -28.70 9.51 -10.32
N ASP A 222 -27.52 8.98 -10.09
CA ASP A 222 -27.34 7.60 -9.66
C ASP A 222 -27.45 7.47 -8.14
N GLY A 223 -27.89 6.31 -7.67
CA GLY A 223 -27.83 5.97 -6.26
C GLY A 223 -26.39 5.77 -5.79
N GLY A 224 -26.12 6.12 -4.53
CA GLY A 224 -24.83 5.88 -3.90
C GLY A 224 -24.59 4.41 -3.60
N THR A 225 -23.33 3.98 -3.58
CA THR A 225 -22.98 2.60 -3.21
C THR A 225 -23.23 2.34 -1.72
N GLY A 226 -23.57 1.12 -1.36
CA GLY A 226 -23.61 0.69 0.04
C GLY A 226 -22.21 0.56 0.63
N GLY A 227 -22.05 0.87 1.91
CA GLY A 227 -20.81 0.71 2.64
C GLY A 227 -20.46 -0.75 2.88
N GLN A 228 -19.19 -1.07 3.01
CA GLN A 228 -18.75 -2.42 3.38
C GLN A 228 -19.11 -2.74 4.84
N GLY A 229 -19.48 -3.98 5.12
CA GLY A 229 -19.64 -4.49 6.47
C GLY A 229 -18.30 -4.72 7.17
N GLY A 230 -18.24 -4.46 8.48
CA GLY A 230 -17.00 -4.58 9.24
C GLY A 230 -16.54 -6.02 9.45
N THR A 231 -15.27 -6.20 9.81
CA THR A 231 -14.67 -7.54 10.00
C THR A 231 -15.28 -8.33 11.17
N PHE A 232 -14.96 -9.62 11.28
CA PHE A 232 -15.32 -10.48 12.40
C PHE A 232 -14.37 -10.29 13.60
N MET A 233 -14.79 -10.79 14.78
CA MET A 233 -13.94 -10.86 15.98
C MET A 233 -14.25 -12.12 16.79
N TYR A 234 -13.36 -12.49 17.72
CA TYR A 234 -13.70 -13.43 18.80
C TYR A 234 -14.09 -12.66 20.06
N ASN A 235 -15.13 -13.12 20.76
CA ASN A 235 -15.41 -12.62 22.10
C ASN A 235 -14.51 -13.27 23.16
N ALA A 236 -14.63 -12.84 24.42
CA ALA A 236 -13.78 -13.30 25.53
C ALA A 236 -13.84 -14.82 25.81
N VAL A 237 -14.86 -15.53 25.32
CA VAL A 237 -15.00 -16.99 25.46
C VAL A 237 -14.66 -17.74 24.16
N GLY A 238 -14.11 -17.06 23.16
CA GLY A 238 -13.63 -17.66 21.91
C GLY A 238 -14.71 -17.96 20.88
N THR A 239 -15.93 -17.44 21.03
CA THR A 239 -16.97 -17.58 20.00
C THR A 239 -16.87 -16.46 18.96
N ILE A 240 -17.13 -16.80 17.71
CA ILE A 240 -17.09 -15.86 16.58
C ILE A 240 -18.25 -14.88 16.71
N LEU A 241 -17.93 -13.59 16.68
CA LEU A 241 -18.83 -12.51 16.34
C LEU A 241 -18.69 -12.28 14.82
N PRO A 242 -19.72 -12.62 14.02
CA PRO A 242 -19.68 -12.46 12.58
C PRO A 242 -19.32 -11.04 12.15
N GLY A 243 -18.66 -10.90 11.01
CA GLY A 243 -18.55 -9.63 10.33
C GLY A 243 -19.92 -9.13 9.87
N GLY A 244 -20.02 -7.83 9.68
CA GLY A 244 -21.26 -7.19 9.29
C GLY A 244 -21.64 -7.48 7.84
N THR A 245 -22.93 -7.40 7.54
CA THR A 245 -23.41 -7.41 6.16
C THR A 245 -23.00 -6.15 5.43
N GLY A 246 -22.85 -6.22 4.12
CA GLY A 246 -22.71 -5.03 3.29
C GLY A 246 -23.97 -4.17 3.34
N GLY A 247 -23.80 -2.86 3.25
CA GLY A 247 -24.90 -1.90 3.16
C GLY A 247 -25.62 -2.00 1.82
N THR A 248 -26.90 -1.66 1.77
CA THR A 248 -27.65 -1.65 0.51
C THR A 248 -27.22 -0.48 -0.37
N GLY A 249 -27.17 -0.64 -1.68
CA GLY A 249 -27.05 0.48 -2.61
C GLY A 249 -28.28 1.38 -2.59
N GLY A 250 -28.09 2.67 -2.84
CA GLY A 250 -29.17 3.65 -2.94
C GLY A 250 -29.91 3.56 -4.27
N ASN A 251 -31.15 4.06 -4.32
CA ASN A 251 -31.91 4.06 -5.56
C ASN A 251 -31.45 5.18 -6.50
N GLY A 252 -31.56 4.93 -7.81
CA GLY A 252 -31.38 5.95 -8.85
C GLY A 252 -32.52 6.97 -8.85
N GLY A 253 -32.32 8.08 -9.56
CA GLY A 253 -33.31 9.15 -9.68
C GLY A 253 -34.60 8.68 -10.35
N LEU A 254 -35.72 9.33 -9.98
CA LEU A 254 -37.04 9.01 -10.51
C LEU A 254 -37.05 8.96 -12.03
N LEU A 255 -36.61 10.03 -12.69
CA LEU A 255 -36.58 10.10 -14.15
C LEU A 255 -35.42 9.28 -14.70
N TRP A 256 -34.19 9.64 -14.35
CA TRP A 256 -32.99 9.00 -14.89
C TRP A 256 -31.97 8.76 -13.80
N GLY A 257 -31.51 7.51 -13.69
CA GLY A 257 -30.48 7.17 -12.73
C GLY A 257 -30.34 5.68 -12.54
N ASN A 258 -29.10 5.23 -12.44
CA ASN A 258 -28.80 3.86 -12.06
C ASN A 258 -28.96 3.70 -10.54
N GLY A 259 -29.31 2.50 -10.10
CA GLY A 259 -29.15 2.14 -8.70
C GLY A 259 -27.68 2.00 -8.31
N GLY A 260 -27.35 2.34 -7.06
CA GLY A 260 -26.01 2.14 -6.51
C GLY A 260 -25.73 0.66 -6.23
N SER A 261 -24.47 0.24 -6.28
CA SER A 261 -24.10 -1.13 -5.93
C SER A 261 -24.27 -1.40 -4.43
N GLY A 262 -24.56 -2.64 -4.06
CA GLY A 262 -24.49 -3.10 -2.68
C GLY A 262 -23.05 -3.13 -2.17
N GLY A 263 -22.88 -2.93 -0.87
CA GLY A 263 -21.59 -3.02 -0.20
C GLY A 263 -21.13 -4.46 -0.02
N ILE A 264 -19.81 -4.66 0.11
CA ILE A 264 -19.22 -5.97 0.38
C ILE A 264 -19.53 -6.38 1.83
N GLY A 265 -19.84 -7.65 2.08
CA GLY A 265 -19.96 -8.18 3.44
C GLY A 265 -18.60 -8.42 4.10
N GLY A 266 -18.49 -8.18 5.41
CA GLY A 266 -17.38 -8.68 6.20
C GLY A 266 -17.43 -10.21 6.33
N PRO A 267 -16.39 -10.90 6.82
CA PRO A 267 -16.41 -12.36 6.94
C PRO A 267 -17.67 -12.86 7.65
N TYR A 268 -18.36 -13.87 7.10
CA TYR A 268 -19.68 -14.36 7.53
C TYR A 268 -20.88 -13.43 7.27
N GLY A 269 -20.66 -12.17 6.86
CA GLY A 269 -21.69 -11.22 6.47
C GLY A 269 -22.04 -11.34 4.98
N ILE A 270 -23.34 -11.35 4.67
CA ILE A 270 -23.81 -11.33 3.28
C ILE A 270 -23.48 -9.99 2.61
N GLY A 271 -23.32 -10.03 1.29
CA GLY A 271 -23.22 -8.81 0.49
C GLY A 271 -24.52 -8.01 0.53
N GLY A 272 -24.41 -6.67 0.45
CA GLY A 272 -25.56 -5.78 0.42
C GLY A 272 -26.34 -5.89 -0.88
N THR A 273 -27.64 -5.59 -0.87
CA THR A 273 -28.43 -5.56 -2.10
C THR A 273 -28.07 -4.34 -2.94
N GLY A 274 -28.08 -4.48 -4.27
CA GLY A 274 -28.02 -3.34 -5.18
C GLY A 274 -29.28 -2.48 -5.11
N GLY A 275 -29.12 -1.17 -5.30
CA GLY A 275 -30.23 -0.23 -5.40
C GLY A 275 -30.96 -0.36 -6.73
N SER A 276 -32.23 0.05 -6.79
CA SER A 276 -33.02 -0.02 -8.03
C SER A 276 -33.03 1.32 -8.77
N ALA A 277 -33.20 1.26 -10.08
CA ALA A 277 -33.59 2.41 -10.90
C ALA A 277 -35.13 2.56 -10.94
N HIS A 278 -35.63 3.73 -11.36
CA HIS A 278 -37.06 4.03 -11.42
C HIS A 278 -37.63 3.97 -12.84
N TRP A 279 -37.56 5.05 -13.64
CA TRP A 279 -38.10 5.04 -15.01
C TRP A 279 -37.04 4.63 -16.05
N PHE A 280 -35.88 5.29 -16.02
CA PHE A 280 -34.74 5.04 -16.89
C PHE A 280 -33.47 4.81 -16.05
N GLY A 281 -32.69 3.78 -16.40
CA GLY A 281 -31.40 3.48 -15.75
C GLY A 281 -31.28 2.03 -15.33
N ASN A 282 -30.07 1.56 -15.09
CA ASN A 282 -29.80 0.18 -14.71
C ASN A 282 -29.94 -0.02 -13.19
N GLY A 283 -30.24 -1.24 -12.76
CA GLY A 283 -30.12 -1.63 -11.37
C GLY A 283 -28.66 -1.68 -10.94
N GLY A 284 -28.42 -1.39 -9.66
CA GLY A 284 -27.10 -1.55 -9.07
C GLY A 284 -26.76 -3.02 -8.86
N THR A 285 -25.48 -3.38 -8.95
CA THR A 285 -25.05 -4.75 -8.66
C THR A 285 -25.22 -5.09 -7.18
N GLY A 286 -25.45 -6.35 -6.86
CA GLY A 286 -25.36 -6.85 -5.49
C GLY A 286 -23.90 -6.83 -5.01
N GLY A 287 -23.70 -6.59 -3.72
CA GLY A 287 -22.39 -6.63 -3.10
C GLY A 287 -21.86 -8.06 -2.98
N MET A 288 -20.54 -8.23 -3.01
CA MET A 288 -19.91 -9.53 -2.76
C MET A 288 -20.13 -9.97 -1.30
N GLY A 289 -20.35 -11.26 -1.06
CA GLY A 289 -20.38 -11.82 0.28
C GLY A 289 -19.00 -11.84 0.93
N GLY A 290 -18.92 -11.72 2.26
CA GLY A 290 -17.68 -12.03 2.95
C GLY A 290 -17.28 -13.48 2.74
N ALA A 291 -16.03 -13.87 3.03
CA ALA A 291 -15.46 -15.16 2.61
C ALA A 291 -16.32 -16.42 2.85
N PHE A 292 -17.21 -16.40 3.85
CA PHE A 292 -18.08 -17.52 4.25
C PHE A 292 -19.58 -17.27 3.98
N ALA A 293 -19.93 -16.25 3.19
CA ALA A 293 -21.28 -15.76 3.05
C ALA A 293 -21.70 -15.54 1.59
N ASN A 294 -23.01 -15.43 1.38
CA ASN A 294 -23.58 -15.25 0.06
C ASN A 294 -23.41 -13.82 -0.46
N GLY A 295 -23.40 -13.70 -1.78
CA GLY A 295 -23.51 -12.41 -2.45
C GLY A 295 -24.90 -11.78 -2.28
N GLY A 296 -24.94 -10.46 -2.38
CA GLY A 296 -26.15 -9.67 -2.34
C GLY A 296 -26.96 -9.76 -3.63
N ILE A 297 -28.25 -9.49 -3.55
CA ILE A 297 -29.14 -9.47 -4.71
C ILE A 297 -28.91 -8.19 -5.53
N GLY A 298 -28.91 -8.29 -6.85
CA GLY A 298 -28.85 -7.13 -7.76
C GLY A 298 -30.16 -6.33 -7.75
N GLY A 299 -30.06 -5.02 -7.90
CA GLY A 299 -31.20 -4.12 -7.94
C GLY A 299 -31.94 -4.18 -9.28
N ASN A 300 -33.19 -3.72 -9.31
CA ASN A 300 -33.98 -3.74 -10.54
C ASN A 300 -33.58 -2.57 -11.46
N GLY A 301 -33.63 -2.83 -12.76
CA GLY A 301 -33.55 -1.79 -13.79
C GLY A 301 -34.79 -0.91 -13.82
N GLY A 302 -34.70 0.19 -14.57
CA GLY A 302 -35.79 1.13 -14.75
C GLY A 302 -37.00 0.45 -15.39
N LEU A 303 -38.20 0.81 -14.93
CA LEU A 303 -39.47 0.25 -15.37
C LEU A 303 -39.61 0.22 -16.88
N LEU A 304 -39.15 1.29 -17.57
CA LEU A 304 -39.23 1.37 -19.02
C LEU A 304 -37.95 0.87 -19.69
N ILE A 305 -36.82 1.53 -19.41
CA ILE A 305 -35.52 1.19 -19.99
C ILE A 305 -34.46 1.04 -18.90
N GLY A 306 -33.80 -0.11 -18.87
CA GLY A 306 -32.71 -0.39 -17.94
C GLY A 306 -32.50 -1.87 -17.70
N ALA A 307 -31.24 -2.30 -17.67
CA ALA A 307 -30.91 -3.66 -17.26
C ALA A 307 -31.07 -3.82 -15.74
N GLY A 308 -31.45 -5.01 -15.29
CA GLY A 308 -31.30 -5.38 -13.89
C GLY A 308 -29.81 -5.44 -13.51
N GLY A 309 -29.49 -5.09 -12.27
CA GLY A 309 -28.13 -5.23 -11.77
C GLY A 309 -27.79 -6.70 -11.54
N ASP A 310 -26.54 -7.08 -11.77
CA ASP A 310 -26.09 -8.44 -11.49
C ASP A 310 -26.12 -8.74 -9.99
N GLY A 311 -26.32 -10.00 -9.63
CA GLY A 311 -26.13 -10.45 -8.26
C GLY A 311 -24.66 -10.40 -7.86
N GLY A 312 -24.39 -10.13 -6.59
CA GLY A 312 -23.04 -10.15 -6.05
C GLY A 312 -22.47 -11.57 -6.01
N THR A 313 -21.15 -11.70 -6.12
CA THR A 313 -20.48 -12.99 -5.98
C THR A 313 -20.55 -13.51 -4.53
N GLY A 314 -20.60 -14.83 -4.37
CA GLY A 314 -20.42 -15.46 -3.06
C GLY A 314 -18.97 -15.36 -2.57
N GLY A 315 -18.78 -15.41 -1.26
CA GLY A 315 -17.45 -15.51 -0.64
C GLY A 315 -16.74 -16.84 -0.94
N VAL A 316 -15.41 -16.77 -0.94
CA VAL A 316 -14.48 -17.81 -1.45
C VAL A 316 -14.48 -19.18 -0.77
N VAL A 317 -15.23 -19.39 0.31
CA VAL A 317 -15.23 -20.69 1.01
C VAL A 317 -16.54 -21.45 0.82
N THR A 318 -17.67 -20.77 1.01
CA THR A 318 -19.01 -21.41 0.96
C THR A 318 -20.09 -20.50 0.36
N GLY A 319 -19.72 -19.35 -0.19
CA GLY A 319 -20.68 -18.36 -0.64
C GLY A 319 -21.38 -18.75 -1.93
N ILE A 320 -22.71 -18.65 -1.93
CA ILE A 320 -23.52 -18.71 -3.14
C ILE A 320 -23.66 -17.30 -3.69
N GLY A 321 -23.62 -17.15 -5.02
CA GLY A 321 -23.88 -15.86 -5.64
C GLY A 321 -25.31 -15.38 -5.43
N GLY A 322 -25.49 -14.06 -5.37
CA GLY A 322 -26.81 -13.44 -5.26
C GLY A 322 -27.60 -13.55 -6.56
N GLN A 323 -28.93 -13.41 -6.48
CA GLN A 323 -29.76 -13.31 -7.68
C GLN A 323 -29.53 -11.96 -8.37
N GLY A 324 -29.61 -11.93 -9.71
CA GLY A 324 -29.67 -10.68 -10.45
C GLY A 324 -31.05 -10.01 -10.35
N GLY A 325 -31.08 -8.71 -10.58
CA GLY A 325 -32.31 -7.91 -10.60
C GLY A 325 -33.07 -8.03 -11.91
N ILE A 326 -34.31 -7.55 -11.92
CA ILE A 326 -35.20 -7.62 -13.08
C ILE A 326 -34.91 -6.44 -14.03
N GLY A 327 -34.91 -6.68 -15.35
CA GLY A 327 -34.79 -5.64 -16.38
C GLY A 327 -36.10 -4.89 -16.67
N GLY A 328 -36.00 -3.80 -17.44
CA GLY A 328 -37.12 -2.95 -17.83
C GLY A 328 -38.11 -3.59 -18.79
N GLN A 329 -39.36 -3.13 -18.76
CA GLN A 329 -40.47 -3.72 -19.52
C GLN A 329 -40.38 -3.46 -21.04
N LEU A 330 -39.76 -2.35 -21.47
CA LEU A 330 -39.61 -2.01 -22.89
C LEU A 330 -38.24 -2.42 -23.42
N LEU A 331 -37.15 -2.05 -22.74
CA LEU A 331 -35.77 -2.41 -23.10
C LEU A 331 -34.93 -2.65 -21.84
N GLY A 332 -34.42 -3.87 -21.66
CA GLY A 332 -33.51 -4.19 -20.57
C GLY A 332 -33.50 -5.67 -20.23
N GLU A 333 -32.30 -6.24 -20.15
CA GLU A 333 -32.13 -7.63 -19.71
C GLU A 333 -32.14 -7.71 -18.18
N SER A 334 -32.58 -8.85 -17.62
CA SER A 334 -32.36 -9.13 -16.20
C SER A 334 -30.87 -9.30 -15.93
N GLY A 335 -30.44 -8.88 -14.75
CA GLY A 335 -29.06 -9.08 -14.30
C GLY A 335 -28.75 -10.57 -14.17
N ALA A 336 -27.48 -10.92 -14.39
CA ALA A 336 -27.01 -12.27 -14.15
C ALA A 336 -27.05 -12.59 -12.64
N ALA A 337 -27.24 -13.86 -12.30
CA ALA A 337 -26.91 -14.32 -10.97
C ALA A 337 -25.41 -14.19 -10.74
N GLY A 338 -25.01 -13.79 -9.53
CA GLY A 338 -23.63 -13.76 -9.13
C GLY A 338 -23.01 -15.16 -9.18
N ALA A 339 -21.71 -15.23 -9.43
CA ALA A 339 -20.98 -16.49 -9.32
C ALA A 339 -20.96 -16.98 -7.87
N ASN A 340 -20.95 -18.30 -7.69
CA ASN A 340 -20.55 -18.89 -6.41
C ASN A 340 -19.08 -18.53 -6.10
N GLY A 341 -18.72 -18.59 -4.82
CA GLY A 341 -17.35 -18.38 -4.38
C GLY A 341 -16.36 -19.28 -5.12
N GLY A 342 -15.32 -18.65 -5.66
CA GLY A 342 -14.17 -19.34 -6.24
C GLY A 342 -13.17 -19.76 -5.16
N PRO A 343 -11.97 -20.26 -5.54
CA PRO A 343 -10.91 -20.53 -4.57
C PRO A 343 -10.59 -19.27 -3.77
N ALA A 344 -10.08 -19.45 -2.54
CA ALA A 344 -9.61 -18.36 -1.66
C ALA A 344 -8.29 -17.77 -2.16
N ALA A 345 -8.25 -17.37 -3.42
CA ALA A 345 -7.10 -16.89 -4.15
C ALA A 345 -7.25 -15.42 -4.49
N VAL A 346 -6.11 -14.74 -4.53
CA VAL A 346 -5.94 -13.36 -5.00
C VAL A 346 -4.86 -13.34 -6.06
N GLN A 347 -4.89 -12.29 -6.90
CA GLN A 347 -3.87 -12.11 -7.93
C GLN A 347 -2.49 -11.94 -7.27
N LEU A 348 -1.51 -12.70 -7.76
CA LEU A 348 -0.10 -12.52 -7.42
C LEU A 348 0.62 -11.90 -8.62
N THR A 349 1.21 -10.72 -8.40
CA THR A 349 1.95 -9.98 -9.42
C THR A 349 3.42 -9.85 -9.06
N MET A 350 4.31 -9.90 -10.04
CA MET A 350 5.75 -9.73 -9.81
C MET A 350 6.17 -8.28 -10.09
N HIS A 351 6.93 -7.69 -9.17
CA HIS A 351 7.64 -6.43 -9.39
C HIS A 351 9.15 -6.66 -9.24
N GLY A 352 9.82 -6.84 -10.38
CA GLY A 352 11.17 -7.40 -10.37
C GLY A 352 11.13 -8.82 -9.83
N THR A 353 11.92 -9.09 -8.79
CA THR A 353 11.96 -10.39 -8.09
C THR A 353 10.98 -10.48 -6.92
N ARG A 354 10.24 -9.40 -6.61
CA ARG A 354 9.35 -9.35 -5.43
C ARG A 354 7.93 -9.77 -5.81
N PRO A 355 7.38 -10.84 -5.22
CA PRO A 355 5.97 -11.17 -5.37
C PRO A 355 5.12 -10.19 -4.56
N THR A 356 4.02 -9.74 -5.15
CA THR A 356 3.16 -8.71 -4.58
C THR A 356 1.68 -9.07 -4.72
N LEU A 357 0.88 -8.61 -3.77
CA LEU A 357 -0.57 -8.69 -3.79
C LEU A 357 -1.17 -7.34 -3.41
N GLN A 358 -2.48 -7.16 -3.60
CA GLN A 358 -3.17 -5.97 -3.13
C GLN A 358 -3.78 -6.19 -1.73
N VAL A 359 -3.62 -5.21 -0.85
CA VAL A 359 -4.22 -5.19 0.50
C VAL A 359 -4.85 -3.84 0.79
N SER A 360 -5.83 -3.80 1.69
CA SER A 360 -6.42 -2.58 2.23
C SER A 360 -6.49 -2.68 3.75
N VAL A 361 -6.40 -1.54 4.43
CA VAL A 361 -6.45 -1.42 5.90
C VAL A 361 -7.71 -0.65 6.29
N ASP A 362 -8.54 -1.25 7.15
CA ASP A 362 -9.81 -0.69 7.65
C ASP A 362 -10.68 -0.03 6.56
N GLY A 363 -10.72 -0.64 5.38
CA GLY A 363 -11.52 -0.18 4.24
C GLY A 363 -10.95 1.02 3.48
N GLY A 364 -9.70 1.39 3.73
CA GLY A 364 -8.92 2.30 2.90
C GLY A 364 -8.68 1.76 1.48
N PRO A 365 -7.98 2.52 0.61
CA PRO A 365 -7.68 2.07 -0.75
C PRO A 365 -6.85 0.78 -0.74
N PHE A 366 -7.02 -0.04 -1.77
CA PHE A 366 -6.13 -1.18 -1.99
C PHE A 366 -4.77 -0.67 -2.47
N VAL A 367 -3.72 -1.12 -1.80
CA VAL A 367 -2.32 -0.81 -2.04
C VAL A 367 -1.55 -2.08 -2.32
N ARG A 368 -0.43 -1.94 -3.03
CA ARG A 368 0.44 -3.07 -3.34
C ARG A 368 1.33 -3.38 -2.14
N ALA A 369 1.34 -4.63 -1.71
CA ALA A 369 2.24 -5.13 -0.68
C ALA A 369 3.12 -6.26 -1.21
N THR A 370 4.39 -6.26 -0.83
CA THR A 370 5.29 -7.39 -1.06
C THR A 370 4.97 -8.52 -0.10
N VAL A 371 4.89 -9.74 -0.64
CA VAL A 371 4.74 -10.97 0.14
C VAL A 371 6.12 -11.42 0.59
N ASP A 372 6.28 -11.61 1.88
CA ASP A 372 7.53 -12.07 2.48
C ASP A 372 7.26 -13.29 3.36
N THR A 373 7.60 -14.47 2.87
CA THR A 373 7.46 -15.72 3.63
C THR A 373 8.50 -15.84 4.73
N GLY A 374 9.62 -15.10 4.66
CA GLY A 374 10.72 -15.11 5.63
C GLY A 374 10.48 -14.26 6.90
N SER A 375 9.35 -13.56 7.00
CA SER A 375 9.02 -12.73 8.17
C SER A 375 7.56 -12.81 8.55
N SER A 376 7.23 -12.38 9.78
CA SER A 376 5.84 -12.26 10.26
C SER A 376 5.39 -10.80 10.35
N ALA A 377 6.24 -9.87 9.88
CA ALA A 377 6.03 -8.46 10.02
C ALA A 377 4.93 -7.98 9.07
N LEU A 378 4.03 -7.14 9.54
CA LEU A 378 3.00 -6.52 8.71
C LEU A 378 3.22 -5.02 8.73
N PHE A 379 3.81 -4.51 7.66
CA PHE A 379 4.18 -3.11 7.52
C PHE A 379 3.44 -2.42 6.40
N PHE A 380 3.07 -1.17 6.65
CA PHE A 380 2.51 -0.27 5.66
C PHE A 380 3.35 0.98 5.54
N ALA A 381 3.61 1.39 4.32
CA ALA A 381 4.15 2.71 4.06
C ALA A 381 3.14 3.77 4.53
N PRO A 382 3.58 4.92 5.05
CA PRO A 382 2.67 5.92 5.64
C PRO A 382 1.71 6.53 4.62
N HIS A 383 2.04 6.49 3.33
CA HIS A 383 1.17 6.97 2.25
C HIS A 383 0.15 5.94 1.77
N ASP A 384 0.26 4.69 2.24
CA ASP A 384 -0.59 3.57 1.86
C ASP A 384 -1.75 3.34 2.85
N VAL A 385 -1.82 4.15 3.91
CA VAL A 385 -2.85 4.06 4.95
C VAL A 385 -3.44 5.44 5.25
N ASP A 386 -4.70 5.45 5.67
CA ASP A 386 -5.32 6.64 6.23
C ASP A 386 -4.96 6.75 7.72
N LEU A 387 -3.90 7.51 8.02
CA LEU A 387 -3.43 7.75 9.38
C LEU A 387 -4.48 8.41 10.27
N ALA A 388 -5.37 9.24 9.71
CA ALA A 388 -6.42 9.89 10.49
C ALA A 388 -7.47 8.88 10.94
N ALA A 389 -7.82 7.92 10.06
CA ALA A 389 -8.76 6.85 10.37
C ALA A 389 -8.20 5.83 11.38
N LEU A 390 -6.88 5.56 11.36
CA LEU A 390 -6.22 4.65 12.30
C LEU A 390 -6.16 5.17 13.75
N GLY A 391 -6.31 6.48 13.94
CA GLY A 391 -6.29 7.11 15.26
C GLY A 391 -4.89 7.16 15.88
N THR A 392 -4.82 7.05 17.21
CA THR A 392 -3.55 7.17 17.96
C THR A 392 -2.79 5.84 17.94
N PRO A 393 -1.48 5.82 17.63
CA PRO A 393 -0.68 4.60 17.72
C PRO A 393 -0.65 4.03 19.14
N ILE A 394 -0.66 2.70 19.22
CA ILE A 394 -0.55 1.92 20.46
C ILE A 394 0.85 2.10 21.07
N GLN A 395 1.86 2.10 20.22
CA GLN A 395 3.26 2.28 20.59
C GLN A 395 4.03 2.92 19.43
N THR A 396 5.03 3.74 19.73
CA THR A 396 5.78 4.51 18.73
C THR A 396 7.28 4.21 18.75
N GLY A 397 7.94 4.35 17.62
CA GLY A 397 9.41 4.27 17.51
C GLY A 397 9.98 2.87 17.75
N LEU A 398 9.22 1.83 17.41
CA LEU A 398 9.69 0.44 17.43
C LEU A 398 10.61 0.18 16.25
N THR A 399 11.54 -0.77 16.39
CA THR A 399 12.46 -1.17 15.31
C THR A 399 12.32 -2.65 14.97
N TYR A 400 12.43 -2.98 13.69
CA TYR A 400 12.48 -4.34 13.17
C TYR A 400 13.61 -4.45 12.15
N ASN A 401 14.46 -5.48 12.27
CA ASN A 401 15.62 -5.66 11.42
C ASN A 401 15.39 -6.84 10.47
N PHE A 402 15.59 -6.59 9.18
CA PHE A 402 15.60 -7.59 8.12
C PHE A 402 17.02 -7.82 7.62
N GLY A 403 17.23 -8.99 7.01
CA GLY A 403 18.46 -9.31 6.29
C GLY A 403 19.54 -9.94 7.16
N SER A 404 20.77 -9.89 6.64
CA SER A 404 21.94 -10.54 7.24
C SER A 404 23.09 -9.53 7.40
N PRO A 405 24.12 -9.81 8.22
CA PRO A 405 25.22 -8.86 8.41
C PRO A 405 25.89 -8.46 7.08
N GLY A 406 25.88 -7.17 6.77
CA GLY A 406 26.38 -6.61 5.50
C GLY A 406 25.30 -6.33 4.45
N ASP A 407 24.07 -6.79 4.70
CA ASP A 407 22.87 -6.53 3.91
C ASP A 407 21.64 -6.42 4.84
N GLU A 408 21.63 -5.38 5.68
CA GLU A 408 20.63 -5.18 6.75
C GLU A 408 19.70 -4.01 6.42
N THR A 409 18.39 -4.24 6.60
CA THR A 409 17.38 -3.18 6.57
C THR A 409 16.77 -3.01 7.94
N VAL A 410 16.86 -1.80 8.51
CA VAL A 410 16.22 -1.43 9.77
C VAL A 410 14.97 -0.61 9.47
N VAL A 411 13.82 -1.14 9.87
CA VAL A 411 12.51 -0.47 9.78
C VAL A 411 12.16 0.09 11.14
N THR A 412 11.96 1.41 11.22
CA THR A 412 11.36 2.07 12.38
C THR A 412 9.89 2.32 12.10
N TYR A 413 9.02 2.02 13.06
CA TYR A 413 7.56 2.07 12.86
C TYR A 413 6.78 2.41 14.13
N ASP A 414 5.55 2.86 13.91
CA ASP A 414 4.52 3.03 14.94
C ASP A 414 3.47 1.92 14.79
N GLN A 415 3.00 1.39 15.90
CA GLN A 415 2.11 0.23 15.94
C GLN A 415 0.65 0.65 16.08
N TYR A 416 -0.23 0.09 15.25
CA TYR A 416 -1.66 0.31 15.25
C TYR A 416 -2.43 -1.01 15.29
N ARG A 417 -3.75 -0.94 15.46
CA ARG A 417 -4.63 -2.10 15.36
C ARG A 417 -5.71 -1.85 14.32
N ALA A 418 -5.75 -2.72 13.30
CA ALA A 418 -6.63 -2.56 12.15
C ALA A 418 -6.98 -3.92 11.54
N ALA A 419 -8.07 -3.98 10.77
CA ALA A 419 -8.38 -5.13 9.92
C ALA A 419 -7.66 -5.00 8.57
N VAL A 420 -7.11 -6.12 8.07
CA VAL A 420 -6.51 -6.19 6.73
C VAL A 420 -7.44 -6.94 5.79
N ASN A 421 -7.72 -6.32 4.65
CA ASN A 421 -8.49 -6.89 3.56
C ASN A 421 -7.54 -7.31 2.43
N PHE A 422 -7.56 -8.59 2.06
CA PHE A 422 -6.80 -9.11 0.92
C PHE A 422 -7.61 -9.10 -0.39
N GLY A 423 -8.89 -8.71 -0.33
CA GLY A 423 -9.84 -8.83 -1.44
C GLY A 423 -10.66 -10.11 -1.34
N ASN A 424 -11.65 -10.27 -2.24
CA ASN A 424 -12.52 -11.46 -2.31
C ASN A 424 -13.21 -11.85 -0.98
N GLY A 425 -13.45 -10.87 -0.11
CA GLY A 425 -14.05 -11.10 1.22
C GLY A 425 -13.10 -11.74 2.25
N ILE A 426 -11.81 -11.90 1.91
CA ILE A 426 -10.76 -12.43 2.77
C ILE A 426 -10.22 -11.29 3.64
N MET A 427 -10.64 -11.27 4.89
CA MET A 427 -10.32 -10.20 5.81
C MET A 427 -9.96 -10.75 7.18
N THR A 428 -8.94 -10.17 7.79
CA THR A 428 -8.49 -10.55 9.13
C THR A 428 -9.44 -10.02 10.18
N GLN A 429 -9.49 -10.67 11.35
CA GLN A 429 -9.89 -9.94 12.55
C GLN A 429 -8.89 -8.79 12.80
N PRO A 430 -9.24 -7.79 13.62
CA PRO A 430 -8.35 -6.68 13.84
C PRO A 430 -7.04 -7.15 14.48
N THR A 431 -5.93 -6.84 13.82
CA THR A 431 -4.59 -7.32 14.12
C THR A 431 -3.62 -6.16 14.28
N THR A 432 -2.43 -6.45 14.79
CA THR A 432 -1.33 -5.50 14.83
C THR A 432 -0.84 -5.20 13.41
N ILE A 433 -0.71 -3.91 13.10
CA ILE A 433 0.01 -3.42 11.92
C ILE A 433 1.09 -2.43 12.35
N GLY A 434 2.19 -2.35 11.62
CA GLY A 434 3.18 -1.28 11.77
C GLY A 434 3.09 -0.28 10.63
N VAL A 435 3.03 1.01 10.93
CA VAL A 435 3.18 2.06 9.91
C VAL A 435 4.60 2.61 9.97
N ILE A 436 5.31 2.52 8.85
CA ILE A 436 6.74 2.83 8.76
C ILE A 436 6.95 4.34 8.94
N THR A 437 7.87 4.72 9.83
CA THR A 437 8.31 6.10 10.03
C THR A 437 9.69 6.35 9.43
N SER A 438 10.53 5.33 9.35
CA SER A 438 11.83 5.39 8.67
C SER A 438 12.26 3.99 8.23
N GLU A 439 12.86 3.88 7.05
CA GLU A 439 13.51 2.66 6.58
C GLU A 439 14.93 2.98 6.16
N VAL A 440 15.89 2.19 6.65
CA VAL A 440 17.33 2.39 6.40
C VAL A 440 17.95 1.07 6.00
N HIS A 441 18.48 1.01 4.78
CA HIS A 441 19.20 -0.13 4.26
C HIS A 441 20.71 0.15 4.27
N ASN A 442 21.48 -0.66 5.02
CA ASN A 442 22.93 -0.52 5.17
C ASN A 442 23.37 0.93 5.52
N GLY A 443 22.62 1.58 6.42
CA GLY A 443 22.87 2.97 6.84
C GLY A 443 22.39 4.04 5.86
N THR A 444 21.80 3.66 4.72
CA THR A 444 21.23 4.58 3.72
C THR A 444 19.71 4.59 3.81
N PRO A 445 19.05 5.74 3.99
CA PRO A 445 17.60 5.82 3.96
C PRO A 445 17.02 5.31 2.63
N THR A 446 15.95 4.51 2.72
CA THR A 446 15.21 4.00 1.57
C THR A 446 13.75 4.42 1.62
N THR A 447 13.03 4.24 0.51
CA THR A 447 11.59 4.46 0.49
C THR A 447 10.89 3.33 1.22
N ALA A 448 10.02 3.68 2.16
CA ALA A 448 9.22 2.73 2.91
C ALA A 448 8.41 1.83 1.97
N GLU A 449 8.51 0.52 2.15
CA GLU A 449 7.77 -0.48 1.38
C GLU A 449 6.67 -1.14 2.23
N THR A 450 5.46 -1.22 1.68
CA THR A 450 4.39 -2.03 2.28
C THR A 450 4.70 -3.52 2.10
N LEU A 451 4.68 -4.26 3.20
CA LEU A 451 5.12 -5.65 3.28
C LEU A 451 4.15 -6.48 4.13
N VAL A 452 3.79 -7.65 3.62
CA VAL A 452 2.96 -8.66 4.29
C VAL A 452 3.84 -9.89 4.56
N GLY A 453 4.34 -9.97 5.78
CA GLY A 453 5.02 -11.11 6.34
C GLY A 453 4.04 -12.25 6.62
N VAL A 454 4.33 -13.42 6.05
CA VAL A 454 3.50 -14.63 6.12
C VAL A 454 4.26 -15.84 6.69
N GLY A 455 5.40 -15.60 7.34
CA GLY A 455 6.19 -16.62 8.00
C GLY A 455 5.61 -17.04 9.35
N ALA A 456 5.14 -18.29 9.46
CA ALA A 456 4.45 -18.78 10.66
C ALA A 456 5.37 -18.96 11.89
N ASN A 457 6.64 -19.31 11.69
CA ASN A 457 7.62 -19.53 12.76
C ASN A 457 8.70 -18.45 12.87
N THR A 458 8.48 -17.26 12.30
CA THR A 458 9.42 -16.12 12.32
C THR A 458 9.02 -15.02 13.30
N LEU A 459 8.24 -15.38 14.33
CA LEU A 459 7.59 -14.43 15.23
C LEU A 459 8.64 -13.60 15.98
N GLY A 460 8.62 -12.29 15.78
CA GLY A 460 9.57 -11.33 16.34
C GLY A 460 8.96 -10.37 17.36
N SER A 461 9.79 -9.55 18.00
CA SER A 461 9.32 -8.49 18.89
C SER A 461 8.41 -7.50 18.13
N GLY A 462 7.16 -7.37 18.56
CA GLY A 462 6.14 -6.50 17.94
C GLY A 462 5.09 -7.25 17.10
N PHE A 463 5.40 -8.44 16.58
CA PHE A 463 4.48 -9.25 15.78
C PHE A 463 4.44 -10.70 16.28
N THR A 464 3.46 -11.00 17.14
CA THR A 464 3.28 -12.31 17.77
C THR A 464 2.44 -13.29 16.92
N SER A 465 1.95 -12.86 15.76
CA SER A 465 1.23 -13.68 14.78
C SER A 465 1.24 -13.00 13.42
N THR A 466 1.15 -13.77 12.33
CA THR A 466 0.99 -13.24 10.97
C THR A 466 -0.43 -12.74 10.71
N ALA A 467 -0.62 -11.88 9.72
CA ALA A 467 -1.95 -11.46 9.25
C ALA A 467 -2.83 -12.65 8.83
N VAL A 468 -2.22 -13.67 8.21
CA VAL A 468 -2.93 -14.86 7.75
C VAL A 468 -3.46 -15.69 8.92
N GLN A 469 -2.71 -15.81 10.02
CA GLN A 469 -3.19 -16.48 11.24
C GLN A 469 -4.37 -15.75 11.90
N GLN A 470 -4.65 -14.51 11.50
CA GLN A 470 -5.78 -13.71 11.95
C GLN A 470 -6.99 -13.82 11.02
N LEU A 471 -6.93 -14.66 9.99
CA LEU A 471 -8.07 -14.97 9.13
C LEU A 471 -9.06 -15.93 9.81
N PRO A 472 -10.34 -15.95 9.39
CA PRO A 472 -11.34 -16.82 9.98
C PRO A 472 -11.22 -18.27 9.50
N GLY A 473 -11.41 -19.22 10.42
CA GLY A 473 -11.57 -20.64 10.11
C GLY A 473 -10.43 -21.22 9.25
N GLN A 474 -10.80 -22.00 8.22
CA GLN A 474 -9.82 -22.69 7.38
C GLN A 474 -8.88 -21.76 6.59
N LEU A 475 -9.22 -20.46 6.43
CA LEU A 475 -8.35 -19.51 5.74
C LEU A 475 -7.03 -19.24 6.49
N ALA A 476 -6.97 -19.54 7.79
CA ALA A 476 -5.78 -19.40 8.61
C ALA A 476 -4.84 -20.62 8.56
N ASN A 477 -5.20 -21.69 7.86
CA ASN A 477 -4.44 -22.95 7.86
C ASN A 477 -3.09 -22.87 7.13
N GLY A 478 -2.93 -21.91 6.23
CA GLY A 478 -1.69 -21.73 5.47
C GLY A 478 -1.88 -20.86 4.25
N ILE A 479 -0.84 -20.86 3.40
CA ILE A 479 -0.80 -20.12 2.14
C ILE A 479 -0.16 -20.95 1.03
N LEU A 480 -0.61 -20.77 -0.20
CA LEU A 480 0.04 -21.25 -1.41
C LEU A 480 0.57 -20.04 -2.20
N VAL A 481 1.88 -20.00 -2.42
CA VAL A 481 2.51 -19.02 -3.32
C VAL A 481 2.71 -19.70 -4.67
N ASN A 482 1.95 -19.31 -5.69
CA ASN A 482 2.05 -19.87 -7.04
C ASN A 482 2.39 -18.79 -8.07
N GLN A 483 3.69 -18.50 -8.24
CA GLN A 483 4.13 -17.52 -9.25
C GLN A 483 3.89 -18.00 -10.69
N PRO A 484 4.13 -19.28 -11.06
CA PRO A 484 3.81 -19.77 -12.40
C PRO A 484 2.32 -19.64 -12.74
N GLY A 485 1.44 -19.81 -11.74
CA GLY A 485 0.00 -19.65 -11.88
C GLY A 485 -0.50 -18.22 -11.68
N HIS A 486 0.35 -17.29 -11.27
CA HIS A 486 0.02 -15.88 -10.96
C HIS A 486 -1.06 -15.69 -9.89
N TYR A 487 -1.12 -16.57 -8.88
CA TYR A 487 -2.05 -16.42 -7.76
C TYR A 487 -1.43 -16.78 -6.40
N PHE A 488 -1.99 -16.15 -5.37
CA PHE A 488 -1.69 -16.40 -3.96
C PHE A 488 -2.97 -16.90 -3.30
N GLN A 489 -2.95 -18.06 -2.68
CA GLN A 489 -4.15 -18.67 -2.11
C GLN A 489 -4.03 -18.89 -0.61
N PHE A 490 -5.10 -18.61 0.12
CA PHE A 490 -5.21 -18.76 1.57
C PHE A 490 -5.94 -20.07 1.91
N GLY A 491 -5.62 -20.59 3.09
CA GLY A 491 -6.24 -21.78 3.66
C GLY A 491 -5.58 -23.08 3.21
N ASP A 492 -6.35 -24.16 3.12
CA ASP A 492 -5.82 -25.50 2.86
C ASP A 492 -5.11 -25.61 1.50
N ASN A 493 -4.06 -26.44 1.43
CA ASN A 493 -3.32 -26.69 0.20
C ASN A 493 -4.25 -27.30 -0.87
N PRO A 494 -4.50 -26.62 -2.00
CA PRO A 494 -5.35 -27.14 -3.05
C PRO A 494 -4.62 -28.09 -4.02
N LEU A 495 -3.28 -28.19 -3.92
CA LEU A 495 -2.44 -28.92 -4.87
C LEU A 495 -1.88 -30.22 -4.27
N PRO A 496 -1.53 -31.20 -5.12
CA PRO A 496 -0.81 -32.39 -4.68
C PRO A 496 0.66 -32.06 -4.40
N GLY A 497 1.08 -32.30 -3.17
CA GLY A 497 2.48 -32.21 -2.75
C GLY A 497 3.35 -33.29 -3.39
N ILE A 498 4.50 -32.88 -3.91
CA ILE A 498 5.56 -33.79 -4.40
C ILE A 498 6.61 -34.08 -3.33
N ALA A 499 6.78 -33.16 -2.38
CA ALA A 499 7.74 -33.24 -1.30
C ALA A 499 7.32 -32.30 -0.16
N GLY A 500 7.78 -32.57 1.06
CA GLY A 500 7.50 -31.67 2.19
C GLY A 500 8.49 -31.82 3.33
N VAL A 501 8.59 -30.77 4.13
CA VAL A 501 9.47 -30.67 5.29
C VAL A 501 8.76 -30.04 6.48
N THR A 502 9.17 -30.42 7.68
CA THR A 502 8.67 -29.83 8.93
C THR A 502 9.30 -28.45 9.15
N GLY A 503 8.51 -27.51 9.68
CA GLY A 503 8.90 -26.12 9.85
C GLY A 503 8.40 -25.25 8.70
N SER A 504 8.04 -23.99 8.97
CA SER A 504 7.71 -22.99 7.95
C SER A 504 7.80 -21.55 8.47
N PRO A 505 8.56 -20.65 7.81
CA PRO A 505 9.41 -20.89 6.64
C PRO A 505 10.77 -21.52 6.99
N PHE A 506 11.18 -21.51 8.27
CA PHE A 506 12.43 -22.13 8.70
C PHE A 506 12.27 -23.64 8.87
N THR A 507 13.25 -24.38 8.36
CA THR A 507 13.27 -25.84 8.38
C THR A 507 14.69 -26.40 8.48
N ASN A 508 14.82 -27.60 9.04
CA ASN A 508 16.05 -28.40 9.03
C ASN A 508 15.97 -29.57 8.03
N GLY A 509 14.94 -29.59 7.17
CA GLY A 509 14.67 -30.68 6.24
C GLY A 509 15.36 -30.53 4.87
N LEU A 510 16.11 -29.45 4.64
CA LEU A 510 16.78 -29.19 3.38
C LEU A 510 18.16 -29.86 3.33
N ILE A 511 18.51 -30.32 2.14
CA ILE A 511 19.87 -30.74 1.78
C ILE A 511 20.36 -29.89 0.60
N VAL A 512 21.60 -29.45 0.68
CA VAL A 512 22.19 -28.53 -0.32
C VAL A 512 23.53 -29.07 -0.79
N GLN A 513 23.77 -28.96 -2.09
CA GLN A 513 25.07 -29.15 -2.72
C GLN A 513 25.42 -27.88 -3.49
N VAL A 514 26.67 -27.44 -3.38
CA VAL A 514 27.21 -26.24 -4.04
C VAL A 514 28.39 -26.65 -4.91
N GLY A 515 28.28 -26.42 -6.21
CA GLY A 515 29.26 -26.87 -7.19
C GLY A 515 29.49 -28.38 -7.09
N ASN A 516 30.72 -28.77 -6.78
CA ASN A 516 31.16 -30.16 -6.70
C ASN A 516 31.20 -30.74 -5.27
N THR A 517 30.60 -30.06 -4.27
CA THR A 517 30.46 -30.64 -2.93
C THR A 517 29.51 -31.84 -2.93
N THR A 518 29.50 -32.60 -1.84
CA THR A 518 28.43 -33.59 -1.59
C THR A 518 27.19 -32.89 -1.05
N LEU A 519 26.01 -33.49 -1.23
CA LEU A 519 24.79 -33.04 -0.55
C LEU A 519 24.99 -33.06 0.97
N GLN A 520 24.70 -31.95 1.63
CA GLN A 520 24.79 -31.80 3.08
C GLN A 520 23.47 -31.28 3.66
N PRO A 521 22.98 -31.85 4.77
CA PRO A 521 21.86 -31.27 5.50
C PRO A 521 22.18 -29.85 5.96
N THR A 522 21.19 -28.98 5.94
CA THR A 522 21.34 -27.61 6.41
C THR A 522 20.06 -27.10 7.05
N THR A 523 20.21 -26.14 7.96
CA THR A 523 19.10 -25.28 8.36
C THR A 523 18.91 -24.23 7.27
N GLY A 524 17.66 -24.03 6.86
CA GLY A 524 17.34 -23.01 5.89
C GLY A 524 15.95 -22.43 6.03
N VAL A 525 15.72 -21.38 5.24
CA VAL A 525 14.47 -20.66 5.13
C VAL A 525 14.02 -20.64 3.68
N VAL A 526 12.74 -20.97 3.45
CA VAL A 526 12.12 -20.92 2.11
C VAL A 526 11.40 -19.59 1.98
N ASP A 527 12.03 -18.65 1.27
CA ASP A 527 11.83 -17.23 1.50
C ASP A 527 11.65 -16.42 0.22
N THR A 528 10.43 -15.97 -0.04
CA THR A 528 10.09 -15.05 -1.15
C THR A 528 10.75 -13.67 -1.01
N GLY A 529 10.97 -13.20 0.22
CA GLY A 529 11.61 -11.92 0.54
C GLY A 529 13.13 -11.95 0.41
N GLY A 530 13.75 -13.13 0.43
CA GLY A 530 15.19 -13.35 0.35
C GLY A 530 15.84 -13.06 -1.02
N VAL A 531 15.05 -12.60 -2.00
CA VAL A 531 15.50 -12.16 -3.33
C VAL A 531 16.34 -13.22 -4.06
N ASN A 532 17.67 -13.13 -4.00
CA ASN A 532 18.62 -14.01 -4.71
C ASN A 532 19.14 -15.18 -3.87
N GLY A 533 18.71 -15.25 -2.61
CA GLY A 533 19.08 -16.29 -1.66
C GLY A 533 20.50 -16.13 -1.11
N SER A 534 20.85 -17.03 -0.18
CA SER A 534 22.16 -17.07 0.44
C SER A 534 22.59 -18.47 0.86
N VAL A 535 23.91 -18.68 0.91
CA VAL A 535 24.54 -19.96 1.22
C VAL A 535 25.53 -19.79 2.38
N PRO A 536 25.43 -20.60 3.44
CA PRO A 536 26.43 -20.66 4.50
C PRO A 536 27.83 -20.98 3.99
N HIS A 537 28.82 -20.26 4.49
CA HIS A 537 30.23 -20.39 4.09
C HIS A 537 30.76 -21.82 4.22
N ASN A 538 30.40 -22.55 5.28
CA ASN A 538 30.75 -23.96 5.47
C ASN A 538 30.15 -24.94 4.44
N LEU A 539 29.19 -24.54 3.60
CA LEU A 539 28.67 -25.38 2.50
C LEU A 539 29.43 -25.18 1.18
N LEU A 540 30.31 -24.19 1.11
CA LEU A 540 31.04 -23.86 -0.11
C LEU A 540 32.17 -24.87 -0.39
N PRO A 541 32.44 -25.20 -1.66
CA PRO A 541 33.60 -25.99 -2.03
C PRO A 541 34.90 -25.24 -1.72
N PRO A 542 36.05 -25.94 -1.57
CA PRO A 542 37.32 -25.34 -1.16
C PRO A 542 37.79 -24.15 -2.00
N ASP A 543 37.45 -24.12 -3.28
CA ASP A 543 37.80 -23.06 -4.24
C ASP A 543 36.96 -21.79 -4.09
N LEU A 544 35.84 -21.85 -3.36
CA LEU A 544 34.96 -20.70 -3.06
C LEU A 544 35.05 -20.24 -1.60
N GLN A 545 35.85 -20.90 -0.77
CA GLN A 545 36.05 -20.57 0.66
C GLN A 545 36.72 -19.21 0.90
N ASN A 546 37.31 -18.60 -0.13
CA ASN A 546 37.92 -17.27 -0.06
C ASN A 546 36.90 -16.11 -0.17
N ILE A 547 35.63 -16.40 -0.47
CA ILE A 547 34.58 -15.38 -0.56
C ILE A 547 34.21 -14.95 0.87
N PRO A 548 34.28 -13.65 1.20
CA PRO A 548 33.91 -13.17 2.53
C PRO A 548 32.41 -13.26 2.76
N ILE A 549 31.99 -13.23 4.02
CA ILE A 549 30.58 -13.08 4.41
C ILE A 549 30.04 -11.76 3.82
N GLY A 550 28.83 -11.80 3.26
CA GLY A 550 28.23 -10.72 2.47
C GLY A 550 28.75 -10.64 1.03
N GLY A 551 29.75 -11.45 0.66
CA GLY A 551 30.23 -11.59 -0.71
C GLY A 551 29.25 -12.40 -1.58
N SER A 552 29.29 -12.17 -2.89
CA SER A 552 28.43 -12.87 -3.86
C SER A 552 29.13 -14.10 -4.46
N LEU A 553 28.38 -15.19 -4.65
CA LEU A 553 28.84 -16.36 -5.37
C LEU A 553 29.11 -16.04 -6.86
N PRO A 554 30.18 -16.58 -7.47
CA PRO A 554 30.47 -16.36 -8.88
C PRO A 554 29.36 -16.87 -9.78
N ALA A 555 29.15 -16.21 -10.92
CA ALA A 555 28.21 -16.66 -11.94
C ALA A 555 28.56 -18.08 -12.43
N GLY A 556 27.54 -18.92 -12.66
CA GLY A 556 27.72 -20.30 -13.11
C GLY A 556 27.93 -21.32 -11.99
N THR A 557 27.89 -20.90 -10.72
CA THR A 557 27.94 -21.83 -9.58
C THR A 557 26.60 -22.57 -9.49
N GLY A 558 26.63 -23.90 -9.56
CA GLY A 558 25.43 -24.73 -9.40
C GLY A 558 25.07 -24.91 -7.92
N ILE A 559 23.81 -24.73 -7.57
CA ILE A 559 23.25 -24.99 -6.25
C ILE A 559 22.10 -25.99 -6.43
N TYR A 560 22.27 -27.19 -5.89
CA TYR A 560 21.24 -28.23 -5.89
C TYR A 560 20.58 -28.26 -4.53
N VAL A 561 19.25 -28.20 -4.51
CA VAL A 561 18.47 -28.22 -3.27
C VAL A 561 17.48 -29.36 -3.33
N GLY A 562 17.44 -30.13 -2.26
CA GLY A 562 16.55 -31.27 -2.14
C GLY A 562 15.96 -31.41 -0.74
N VAL A 563 15.17 -32.46 -0.57
CA VAL A 563 14.65 -32.90 0.73
C VAL A 563 15.01 -34.34 0.98
N VAL A 564 15.13 -34.67 2.26
CA VAL A 564 15.32 -36.05 2.72
C VAL A 564 13.96 -36.73 2.81
N ASP A 565 13.84 -37.90 2.20
CA ASP A 565 12.70 -38.78 2.44
C ASP A 565 12.81 -39.31 3.88
N PRO A 566 11.86 -38.98 4.77
CA PRO A 566 11.92 -39.37 6.17
C PRO A 566 11.75 -40.87 6.39
N VAL A 567 11.25 -41.61 5.40
CA VAL A 567 11.00 -43.06 5.46
C VAL A 567 12.19 -43.83 4.91
N THR A 568 12.71 -43.45 3.73
CA THR A 568 13.78 -44.20 3.06
C THR A 568 15.18 -43.70 3.40
N GLY A 569 15.31 -42.49 3.93
CA GLY A 569 16.61 -41.81 4.11
C GLY A 569 17.29 -41.43 2.79
N GLY A 570 16.62 -41.67 1.65
CA GLY A 570 17.04 -41.19 0.34
C GLY A 570 16.76 -39.70 0.17
N TYR A 571 17.24 -39.15 -0.94
CA TYR A 571 17.13 -37.73 -1.24
C TYR A 571 16.39 -37.51 -2.55
N SER A 572 15.54 -36.50 -2.59
CA SER A 572 14.91 -36.01 -3.82
C SER A 572 15.38 -34.59 -4.08
N VAL A 573 15.91 -34.33 -5.28
CA VAL A 573 16.29 -32.98 -5.70
C VAL A 573 15.02 -32.25 -6.13
N LEU A 574 14.78 -31.08 -5.54
CA LEU A 574 13.66 -30.21 -5.86
C LEU A 574 13.99 -29.29 -7.04
N TYR A 575 15.17 -28.66 -7.00
CA TYR A 575 15.60 -27.75 -8.05
C TYR A 575 17.12 -27.62 -8.12
N GLU A 576 17.57 -27.13 -9.28
CA GLU A 576 18.93 -26.66 -9.53
C GLU A 576 18.88 -25.17 -9.86
N GLN A 577 19.71 -24.38 -9.17
CA GLN A 577 19.92 -22.97 -9.46
C GLN A 577 21.33 -22.77 -9.99
N ILE A 578 21.44 -22.03 -11.09
CA ILE A 578 22.73 -21.53 -11.59
C ILE A 578 22.84 -20.06 -11.21
N THR A 579 23.84 -19.70 -10.42
CA THR A 579 24.02 -18.33 -9.93
C THR A 579 24.35 -17.35 -11.06
N GLN A 580 23.89 -16.10 -10.93
CA GLN A 580 24.16 -15.02 -11.91
C GLN A 580 25.40 -14.18 -11.57
N GLY A 581 25.87 -14.21 -10.31
CA GLY A 581 26.98 -13.40 -9.80
C GLY A 581 26.72 -11.89 -9.77
N GLY A 582 27.70 -11.12 -9.29
CA GLY A 582 27.63 -9.66 -9.22
C GLY A 582 26.73 -9.14 -8.09
N ILE A 583 26.24 -7.90 -8.24
CA ILE A 583 25.43 -7.22 -7.19
C ILE A 583 24.07 -7.88 -6.92
N ASN A 584 23.62 -8.79 -7.79
CA ASN A 584 22.37 -9.55 -7.65
C ASN A 584 22.64 -11.06 -7.50
N GLY A 585 23.85 -11.47 -7.16
CA GLY A 585 24.16 -12.90 -6.99
C GLY A 585 23.82 -13.39 -5.59
N THR A 586 23.60 -14.71 -5.46
CA THR A 586 23.40 -15.40 -4.18
C THR A 586 24.56 -15.11 -3.23
N LEU A 587 24.24 -14.65 -2.02
CA LEU A 587 25.24 -14.19 -1.06
C LEU A 587 25.82 -15.31 -0.21
N VAL A 588 27.01 -15.10 0.33
CA VAL A 588 27.64 -15.98 1.32
C VAL A 588 27.32 -15.48 2.72
N THR A 589 26.71 -16.32 3.55
CA THR A 589 26.42 -16.02 4.96
C THR A 589 27.38 -16.73 5.90
N ALA A 590 27.34 -16.36 7.18
CA ALA A 590 28.05 -17.09 8.23
C ALA A 590 27.69 -18.59 8.23
N ASP A 591 28.50 -19.39 8.92
CA ASP A 591 28.25 -20.81 9.09
C ASP A 591 26.95 -21.06 9.85
N VAL A 592 26.33 -22.23 9.61
CA VAL A 592 25.08 -22.65 10.28
C VAL A 592 25.19 -22.62 11.81
N GLY A 593 26.37 -22.93 12.36
CA GLY A 593 26.64 -22.88 13.81
C GLY A 593 26.96 -21.49 14.37
N ALA A 594 27.11 -20.47 13.50
CA ALA A 594 27.46 -19.10 13.86
C ALA A 594 26.30 -18.11 13.58
N GLY A 595 25.08 -18.63 13.38
CA GLY A 595 23.87 -17.84 13.14
C GLY A 595 23.53 -17.61 11.66
N GLY A 596 24.32 -18.16 10.73
CA GLY A 596 23.93 -18.18 9.32
C GLY A 596 22.99 -19.33 9.00
N PHE A 597 22.31 -19.25 7.85
CA PHE A 597 21.40 -20.28 7.38
C PHE A 597 21.28 -20.18 5.86
N PHE A 598 20.88 -21.27 5.22
CA PHE A 598 20.59 -21.26 3.80
C PHE A 598 19.27 -20.50 3.55
N ASN A 599 19.26 -19.53 2.66
CA ASN A 599 18.06 -18.84 2.22
C ASN A 599 17.82 -19.17 0.75
N THR A 600 16.67 -19.73 0.41
CA THR A 600 16.36 -20.10 -0.98
C THR A 600 16.27 -18.90 -1.92
N GLY A 601 15.96 -17.73 -1.38
CA GLY A 601 15.44 -16.60 -2.13
C GLY A 601 14.15 -16.94 -2.87
N ASN A 602 13.82 -16.10 -3.85
CA ASN A 602 12.61 -16.22 -4.63
C ASN A 602 12.67 -17.34 -5.69
N TYR A 603 13.86 -17.87 -5.99
CA TYR A 603 14.09 -18.77 -7.12
C TYR A 603 13.16 -20.00 -7.17
N PRO A 604 12.98 -20.81 -6.11
CA PRO A 604 12.12 -22.00 -6.21
C PRO A 604 10.65 -21.66 -6.47
N TYR A 605 10.16 -20.50 -6.02
CA TYR A 605 8.80 -20.04 -6.29
C TYR A 605 8.57 -19.69 -7.76
N THR A 606 9.63 -19.39 -8.52
CA THR A 606 9.52 -19.18 -9.98
C THR A 606 9.33 -20.49 -10.76
N LEU A 607 9.66 -21.62 -10.13
CA LEU A 607 9.64 -22.94 -10.76
C LEU A 607 8.39 -23.73 -10.40
N MET A 608 7.91 -23.61 -9.16
CA MET A 608 6.82 -24.44 -8.64
C MET A 608 5.97 -23.68 -7.62
N PRO A 609 4.71 -24.09 -7.43
CA PRO A 609 3.91 -23.66 -6.30
C PRO A 609 4.50 -24.21 -4.99
N ILE A 610 4.53 -23.38 -3.96
CA ILE A 610 5.02 -23.77 -2.63
C ILE A 610 3.97 -23.39 -1.59
N TYR A 611 3.51 -24.39 -0.86
CA TYR A 611 2.55 -24.25 0.21
C TYR A 611 3.24 -24.17 1.56
N HIS A 612 2.90 -23.14 2.34
CA HIS A 612 3.31 -22.98 3.73
C HIS A 612 2.11 -23.28 4.62
N SER A 613 2.10 -24.47 5.21
CA SER A 613 1.15 -24.82 6.25
C SER A 613 1.53 -24.14 7.56
N TYR A 614 0.53 -23.65 8.27
CA TYR A 614 0.69 -23.14 9.63
C TYR A 614 0.33 -24.19 10.69
N LEU A 615 0.04 -25.41 10.25
CA LEU A 615 -0.28 -26.57 11.07
C LEU A 615 0.88 -27.59 11.06
N PRO A 616 1.22 -28.19 12.22
CA PRO A 616 0.72 -27.85 13.56
C PRO A 616 1.21 -26.47 14.00
N GLU A 617 0.43 -25.80 14.84
CA GLU A 617 0.68 -24.41 15.28
C GLU A 617 2.11 -24.22 15.79
N SER A 618 2.69 -23.05 15.51
CA SER A 618 4.06 -22.65 15.90
C SER A 618 5.21 -23.45 15.24
N VAL A 619 4.91 -24.50 14.48
CA VAL A 619 5.91 -25.27 13.72
C VAL A 619 5.69 -25.10 12.22
N GLY A 620 4.49 -25.42 11.74
CA GLY A 620 4.15 -25.42 10.32
C GLY A 620 4.86 -26.51 9.51
N THR A 621 4.54 -26.56 8.23
CA THR A 621 5.22 -27.42 7.23
C THR A 621 5.34 -26.67 5.91
N ILE A 622 6.37 -26.98 5.14
CA ILE A 622 6.52 -26.51 3.76
C ILE A 622 6.25 -27.70 2.85
N ILE A 623 5.38 -27.52 1.88
CA ILE A 623 5.05 -28.52 0.86
C ILE A 623 5.40 -27.91 -0.49
N PHE A 624 6.22 -28.63 -1.25
CA PHE A 624 6.52 -28.31 -2.64
C PHE A 624 5.50 -29.06 -3.49
N ASP A 625 4.77 -28.34 -4.33
CA ASP A 625 3.66 -28.91 -5.09
C ASP A 625 4.03 -29.09 -6.57
N ALA A 626 3.32 -29.99 -7.25
CA ALA A 626 3.43 -30.10 -8.69
C ALA A 626 2.83 -28.85 -9.37
N PRO A 627 3.47 -28.30 -10.42
CA PRO A 627 2.83 -27.26 -11.23
C PRO A 627 1.53 -27.78 -11.85
N PRO A 628 0.50 -26.91 -12.05
CA PRO A 628 -0.74 -27.33 -12.68
C PRO A 628 -0.47 -27.93 -14.06
N THR A 629 -1.00 -29.12 -14.33
CA THR A 629 -0.88 -29.83 -15.62
C THR A 629 -1.70 -29.21 -16.73
#